data_AF-A0A2T1DMU2-F1
#
_entry.id   AF-A0A2T1DMU2-F1
#
_cell.length_a   1.000
_cell.length_b   1.000
_cell.length_c   1.000
_cell.angle_alpha   90.00
_cell.angle_beta   90.00
_cell.angle_gamma   90.00
#
_symmetry.space_group_name_H-M   'P 1'
#
loop_
_entity.id
_entity.type
_entity.pdbx_description
1 polymer ?
#
loop_
_entity_poly.entity_id
_entity_poly.type
_entity_poly.pdbx_seq_one_letter_code
_entity_poly.pdbx_strand_id
1 'polypeptide(L)'
;MPSIKFQHIPCHTESGLAYQHLHIQIATSNGLIEPHDLKGLKLPKEMIWNQGVVLEGKAPIWLYSYLTHLCHPTAWVACFDPRMGGAVVTSTHSDAVEVGQVLKVKLSRLVNQQSAIEHNIPTQCDRDSGSAILVCGPPGSGKSVLSYALRASLILRFPELPFLLHRANWDGEGNWSYETPDSKLVEQLVQEHERRMHINPETVMEIPFFFDRHTNATVSLREVLDLSIVDLGGRIQPEKYPLVERCTHSIIISSDPDKIPEWQQFCEPTLKPIAIIHSVLENRLEILRTEPYLEIIAGPWERGKTLTVPDILLDAVIKHCLPWLQ
;
A
#
# COMPACT_ATOMS: atom_id res chain seq x y z
N MET A 1 7.93 1.43 28.30
CA MET A 1 6.57 1.33 27.72
C MET A 1 6.51 0.07 26.87
N PRO A 2 5.35 -0.61 26.72
CA PRO A 2 5.27 -1.79 25.86
C PRO A 2 5.56 -1.41 24.40
N SER A 3 6.37 -2.21 23.72
CA SER A 3 6.75 -2.06 22.30
C SER A 3 5.57 -2.33 21.35
N ILE A 4 4.62 -3.16 21.80
CA ILE A 4 3.39 -3.50 21.08
C ILE A 4 2.19 -3.01 21.91
N LYS A 5 1.28 -2.26 21.29
CA LYS A 5 0.02 -1.82 21.89
C LYS A 5 -1.15 -2.36 21.07
N PHE A 6 -2.28 -2.55 21.75
CA PHE A 6 -3.54 -2.95 21.12
C PHE A 6 -4.60 -1.89 21.36
N GLN A 7 -5.41 -1.62 20.33
CA GLN A 7 -6.75 -1.06 20.52
C GLN A 7 -7.78 -2.17 20.28
N HIS A 8 -8.78 -2.22 21.14
CA HIS A 8 -9.83 -3.25 21.13
C HIS A 8 -11.18 -2.56 20.94
N ILE A 9 -11.87 -2.93 19.86
CA ILE A 9 -13.10 -2.27 19.44
C ILE A 9 -14.16 -3.33 19.12
N PRO A 10 -15.31 -3.34 19.80
CA PRO A 10 -16.44 -4.19 19.43
C PRO A 10 -17.06 -3.76 18.10
N CYS A 11 -17.26 -4.70 17.19
CA CYS A 11 -17.70 -4.45 15.82
C CYS A 11 -18.70 -5.51 15.32
N HIS A 12 -19.30 -5.24 14.17
CA HIS A 12 -20.13 -6.19 13.42
C HIS A 12 -19.69 -6.24 11.96
N THR A 13 -19.68 -7.43 11.36
CA THR A 13 -19.51 -7.59 9.91
C THR A 13 -20.70 -6.95 9.18
N GLU A 14 -20.59 -6.79 7.86
CA GLU A 14 -21.76 -6.36 7.06
C GLU A 14 -22.93 -7.34 7.14
N SER A 15 -22.64 -8.63 7.34
CA SER A 15 -23.64 -9.68 7.59
C SER A 15 -24.18 -9.70 9.03
N GLY A 16 -23.74 -8.80 9.91
CA GLY A 16 -24.21 -8.69 11.28
C GLY A 16 -23.56 -9.65 12.29
N LEU A 17 -22.49 -10.36 11.91
CA LEU A 17 -21.74 -11.19 12.85
C LEU A 17 -20.94 -10.32 13.81
N ALA A 18 -21.13 -10.51 15.11
CA ALA A 18 -20.37 -9.82 16.14
C ALA A 18 -18.91 -10.28 16.15
N TYR A 19 -18.00 -9.33 16.18
CA TYR A 19 -16.56 -9.58 16.28
C TYR A 19 -15.86 -8.45 17.02
N GLN A 20 -14.58 -8.67 17.32
CA GLN A 20 -13.73 -7.70 17.99
C GLN A 20 -12.60 -7.32 17.04
N HIS A 21 -12.45 -6.03 16.74
CA HIS A 21 -11.29 -5.53 16.03
C HIS A 21 -10.15 -5.32 17.03
N LEU A 22 -9.04 -6.00 16.79
CA LEU A 22 -7.79 -5.84 17.53
C LEU A 22 -6.77 -5.14 16.62
N HIS A 23 -6.67 -3.81 16.76
CA HIS A 23 -5.70 -3.01 16.05
C HIS A 23 -4.32 -3.13 16.70
N ILE A 24 -3.30 -3.46 15.92
CA ILE A 24 -1.92 -3.67 16.33
C ILE A 24 -1.12 -2.40 16.03
N GLN A 25 -0.60 -1.78 17.08
CA GLN A 25 0.29 -0.62 16.96
C GLN A 25 1.68 -0.96 17.48
N ILE A 26 2.69 -0.73 16.64
CA ILE A 26 4.09 -0.75 17.05
C ILE A 26 4.44 0.62 17.63
N ALA A 27 4.72 0.66 18.93
CA ALA A 27 4.88 1.90 19.70
C ALA A 27 6.35 2.33 19.88
N THR A 28 7.29 1.62 19.26
CA THR A 28 8.71 1.99 19.28
C THR A 28 8.95 3.18 18.34
N SER A 29 9.87 4.06 18.71
CA SER A 29 10.17 5.29 17.94
C SER A 29 10.73 5.01 16.55
N ASN A 30 11.37 3.86 16.36
CA ASN A 30 11.90 3.42 15.07
C ASN A 30 10.92 2.51 14.30
N GLY A 31 9.74 2.20 14.85
CA GLY A 31 8.76 1.31 14.24
C GLY A 31 9.18 -0.16 14.16
N LEU A 32 10.28 -0.56 14.83
CA LEU A 32 10.79 -1.93 14.84
C LEU A 32 10.49 -2.62 16.17
N ILE A 33 10.21 -3.93 16.09
CA ILE A 33 10.14 -4.84 17.23
C ILE A 33 11.02 -6.06 16.98
N GLU A 34 11.46 -6.69 18.06
CA GLU A 34 12.29 -7.89 18.05
C GLU A 34 11.52 -9.11 18.57
N PRO A 35 11.92 -10.35 18.25
CA PRO A 35 11.22 -11.56 18.71
C PRO A 35 11.04 -11.64 20.23
N HIS A 36 11.97 -11.06 21.01
CA HIS A 36 11.90 -11.07 22.46
C HIS A 36 10.75 -10.20 23.02
N ASP A 37 10.24 -9.24 22.23
CA ASP A 37 9.09 -8.39 22.59
C ASP A 37 7.78 -9.19 22.72
N LEU A 38 7.70 -10.40 22.16
CA LEU A 38 6.57 -11.30 22.37
C LEU A 38 6.45 -11.78 23.81
N LYS A 39 7.57 -11.80 24.56
CA LYS A 39 7.60 -12.39 25.90
C LYS A 39 6.76 -11.57 26.87
N GLY A 40 5.68 -12.18 27.36
CA GLY A 40 4.77 -11.54 28.31
C GLY A 40 3.79 -10.55 27.66
N LEU A 41 3.70 -10.54 26.33
CA LEU A 41 2.65 -9.83 25.60
C LEU A 41 1.29 -10.39 26.03
N LYS A 42 0.37 -9.50 26.44
CA LYS A 42 -0.97 -9.86 26.89
C LYS A 42 -2.00 -9.20 25.99
N LEU A 43 -3.00 -9.99 25.60
CA LEU A 43 -4.20 -9.45 24.98
C LEU A 43 -4.96 -8.54 25.98
N PRO A 44 -5.82 -7.63 25.49
CA PRO A 44 -6.75 -6.88 26.32
C PRO A 44 -7.53 -7.81 27.27
N LYS A 45 -7.81 -7.38 28.49
CA LYS A 45 -8.50 -8.23 29.48
C LYS A 45 -9.98 -8.40 29.16
N GLU A 46 -10.51 -7.48 28.37
CA GLU A 46 -11.90 -7.31 27.98
C GLU A 46 -12.26 -8.17 26.76
N MET A 47 -11.36 -9.05 26.30
CA MET A 47 -11.62 -9.97 25.19
C MET A 47 -12.87 -10.83 25.46
N ILE A 48 -13.75 -10.87 24.45
CA ILE A 48 -15.01 -11.61 24.41
C ILE A 48 -14.79 -12.90 23.64
N TRP A 49 -14.53 -14.00 24.35
CA TRP A 49 -14.07 -15.25 23.75
C TRP A 49 -15.12 -15.99 22.90
N ASN A 50 -16.41 -15.70 23.07
CA ASN A 50 -17.47 -16.30 22.24
C ASN A 50 -17.75 -15.53 20.93
N GLN A 51 -16.99 -14.47 20.64
CA GLN A 51 -17.08 -13.71 19.40
C GLN A 51 -15.83 -13.92 18.55
N GLY A 52 -15.90 -13.53 17.28
CA GLY A 52 -14.72 -13.51 16.41
C GLY A 52 -13.75 -12.40 16.77
N VAL A 53 -12.54 -12.47 16.22
CA VAL A 53 -11.56 -11.39 16.27
C VAL A 53 -10.95 -11.13 14.89
N VAL A 54 -10.79 -9.85 14.56
CA VAL A 54 -10.09 -9.38 13.36
C VAL A 54 -8.79 -8.71 13.80
N LEU A 55 -7.66 -9.27 13.37
CA LEU A 55 -6.33 -8.71 13.54
C LEU A 55 -6.02 -7.75 12.40
N GLU A 56 -5.62 -6.53 12.72
CA GLU A 56 -5.28 -5.51 11.73
C GLU A 56 -4.17 -4.60 12.26
N GLY A 57 -3.28 -4.14 11.40
CA GLY A 57 -2.19 -3.21 11.76
C GLY A 57 -0.86 -3.55 11.08
N LYS A 58 0.08 -2.60 11.07
CA LYS A 58 1.41 -2.82 10.49
C LYS A 58 2.27 -3.62 11.47
N ALA A 59 2.49 -4.90 11.19
CA ALA A 59 3.25 -5.80 12.06
C ALA A 59 3.95 -6.91 11.26
N PRO A 60 5.07 -7.46 11.77
CA PRO A 60 5.76 -8.56 11.13
C PRO A 60 4.93 -9.85 11.18
N ILE A 61 5.18 -10.76 10.22
CA ILE A 61 4.43 -12.01 10.04
C ILE A 61 4.44 -12.87 11.32
N TRP A 62 5.58 -12.94 12.02
CA TRP A 62 5.69 -13.73 13.25
C TRP A 62 4.81 -13.18 14.38
N LEU A 63 4.54 -11.87 14.43
CA LEU A 63 3.62 -11.30 15.41
C LEU A 63 2.18 -11.68 15.05
N TYR A 64 1.81 -11.61 13.77
CA TYR A 64 0.49 -12.10 13.31
C TYR A 64 0.27 -13.58 13.64
N SER A 65 1.29 -14.44 13.41
CA SER A 65 1.22 -15.86 13.76
C SER A 65 1.04 -16.06 15.26
N TYR A 66 1.81 -15.36 16.08
CA TYR A 66 1.71 -15.40 17.54
C TYR A 66 0.34 -14.93 18.04
N LEU A 67 -0.18 -13.82 17.51
CA LEU A 67 -1.50 -13.28 17.88
C LEU A 67 -2.64 -14.18 17.42
N THR A 68 -2.55 -14.78 16.24
CA THR A 68 -3.51 -15.80 15.79
C THR A 68 -3.57 -16.94 16.79
N HIS A 69 -2.41 -17.41 17.28
CA HIS A 69 -2.36 -18.44 18.32
C HIS A 69 -2.92 -17.95 19.65
N LEU A 70 -2.59 -16.75 20.12
CA LEU A 70 -3.15 -16.22 21.37
C LEU A 70 -4.67 -16.03 21.31
N CYS A 71 -5.19 -15.67 20.15
CA CYS A 71 -6.60 -15.47 19.90
C CYS A 71 -7.35 -16.75 19.52
N HIS A 72 -6.68 -17.90 19.38
CA HIS A 72 -7.34 -19.15 18.97
C HIS A 72 -8.56 -19.57 19.82
N PRO A 73 -8.67 -19.23 21.13
CA PRO A 73 -9.87 -19.59 21.90
C PRO A 73 -11.13 -18.80 21.52
N THR A 74 -11.00 -17.78 20.66
CA THR A 74 -12.16 -17.03 20.14
C THR A 74 -13.00 -17.87 19.19
N ALA A 75 -14.22 -17.44 18.86
CA ALA A 75 -15.10 -18.19 17.94
C ALA A 75 -14.47 -18.38 16.55
N TRP A 76 -13.69 -17.39 16.10
CA TRP A 76 -12.89 -17.42 14.88
C TRP A 76 -11.87 -16.27 14.89
N VAL A 77 -10.76 -16.45 14.19
CA VAL A 77 -9.72 -15.42 13.98
C VAL A 77 -9.62 -15.11 12.50
N ALA A 78 -9.61 -13.82 12.16
CA ALA A 78 -9.37 -13.35 10.80
C ALA A 78 -8.27 -12.27 10.76
N CYS A 79 -7.54 -12.19 9.65
CA CYS A 79 -6.53 -11.16 9.42
C CYS A 79 -7.02 -10.20 8.33
N PHE A 80 -7.02 -8.90 8.62
CA PHE A 80 -7.43 -7.89 7.64
C PHE A 80 -6.37 -7.72 6.54
N ASP A 81 -6.81 -7.74 5.28
CA ASP A 81 -6.00 -7.37 4.13
C ASP A 81 -6.70 -6.26 3.34
N PRO A 82 -6.14 -5.03 3.27
CA PRO A 82 -6.77 -3.92 2.58
C PRO A 82 -6.92 -4.17 1.07
N ARG A 83 -6.13 -5.06 0.48
CA ARG A 83 -6.24 -5.45 -0.95
C ARG A 83 -7.43 -6.36 -1.21
N MET A 84 -7.97 -7.02 -0.19
CA MET A 84 -9.18 -7.82 -0.29
C MET A 84 -10.42 -7.04 0.19
N GLY A 85 -10.21 -5.85 0.75
CA GLY A 85 -11.28 -5.02 1.32
C GLY A 85 -12.03 -5.75 2.43
N GLY A 86 -11.32 -6.56 3.23
CA GLY A 86 -11.94 -7.47 4.19
C GLY A 86 -10.94 -8.26 5.02
N ALA A 87 -11.46 -9.05 5.94
CA ALA A 87 -10.68 -9.91 6.83
C ALA A 87 -10.76 -11.38 6.41
N VAL A 88 -9.62 -12.01 6.18
CA VAL A 88 -9.51 -13.42 5.79
C VAL A 88 -9.52 -14.29 7.04
N VAL A 89 -10.49 -15.18 7.17
CA VAL A 89 -10.58 -16.14 8.28
C VAL A 89 -9.41 -17.12 8.21
N THR A 90 -8.60 -17.19 9.26
CA THR A 90 -7.43 -18.08 9.36
C THR A 90 -7.66 -19.27 10.27
N SER A 91 -8.62 -19.17 11.19
CA SER A 91 -9.06 -20.26 12.06
C SER A 91 -10.49 -20.04 12.54
N THR A 92 -11.24 -21.10 12.78
CA THR A 92 -12.62 -21.05 13.27
C THR A 92 -12.95 -22.25 14.14
N HIS A 93 -13.74 -22.02 15.18
CA HIS A 93 -14.44 -23.03 15.99
C HIS A 93 -15.96 -22.92 15.85
N SER A 94 -16.42 -22.12 14.88
CA SER A 94 -17.81 -21.79 14.64
C SER A 94 -18.23 -22.24 13.24
N ASP A 95 -19.46 -22.75 13.12
CA ASP A 95 -20.08 -23.09 11.84
C ASP A 95 -20.58 -21.84 11.08
N ALA A 96 -20.43 -20.64 11.66
CA ALA A 96 -20.88 -19.40 11.04
C ALA A 96 -19.93 -18.86 9.94
N VAL A 97 -18.67 -19.33 9.92
CA VAL A 97 -17.64 -18.89 8.97
C VAL A 97 -16.70 -20.04 8.62
N GLU A 98 -16.01 -19.94 7.48
CA GLU A 98 -15.07 -20.96 7.00
C GLU A 98 -13.64 -20.41 6.87
N VAL A 99 -12.64 -21.28 7.08
CA VAL A 99 -11.24 -20.90 6.83
C VAL A 99 -11.06 -20.52 5.36
N GLY A 100 -10.43 -19.36 5.11
CA GLY A 100 -10.25 -18.80 3.77
C GLY A 100 -11.39 -17.86 3.33
N GLN A 101 -12.51 -17.82 4.05
CA GLN A 101 -13.58 -16.85 3.79
C GLN A 101 -13.08 -15.41 4.02
N VAL A 102 -13.47 -14.50 3.13
CA VAL A 102 -13.19 -13.06 3.26
C VAL A 102 -14.43 -12.37 3.81
N LEU A 103 -14.36 -11.92 5.06
CA LEU A 103 -15.43 -11.17 5.73
C LEU A 103 -15.32 -9.70 5.37
N LYS A 104 -16.43 -9.11 4.88
CA LYS A 104 -16.54 -7.66 4.75
C LYS A 104 -16.69 -7.04 6.13
N VAL A 105 -15.65 -6.31 6.53
CA VAL A 105 -15.54 -5.69 7.84
C VAL A 105 -15.46 -4.18 7.65
N LYS A 106 -16.26 -3.45 8.44
CA LYS A 106 -16.10 -2.01 8.55
C LYS A 106 -14.92 -1.77 9.48
N LEU A 107 -13.75 -1.49 8.92
CA LEU A 107 -12.70 -0.86 9.68
C LEU A 107 -13.18 0.55 10.00
N SER A 108 -13.76 0.71 11.18
CA SER A 108 -14.00 2.00 11.74
C SER A 108 -12.64 2.71 11.82
N ARG A 109 -12.39 3.78 11.03
CA ARG A 109 -11.21 4.65 11.25
C ARG A 109 -11.39 5.46 12.54
N LEU A 110 -11.64 4.77 13.66
CA LEU A 110 -11.82 5.33 15.00
C LEU A 110 -10.48 5.62 15.68
N VAL A 111 -9.36 5.46 14.99
CA VAL A 111 -8.04 5.71 15.60
C VAL A 111 -7.78 7.21 15.80
N ASN A 112 -8.50 8.11 15.12
CA ASN A 112 -8.20 9.55 15.18
C ASN A 112 -9.39 10.45 15.53
N GLN A 113 -10.32 10.06 16.41
CA GLN A 113 -11.29 11.06 16.89
C GLN A 113 -10.61 12.20 17.67
N GLN A 114 -9.50 11.98 18.38
CA GLN A 114 -8.80 13.09 19.07
C GLN A 114 -7.96 13.95 18.12
N SER A 115 -7.19 13.34 17.22
CA SER A 115 -6.33 14.05 16.25
C SER A 115 -7.12 14.66 15.09
N ALA A 116 -8.24 14.08 14.65
CA ALA A 116 -9.13 14.69 13.66
C ALA A 116 -9.90 15.90 14.23
N ILE A 117 -10.18 15.92 15.54
CA ILE A 117 -10.76 17.09 16.21
C ILE A 117 -9.70 18.20 16.36
N GLU A 118 -8.45 17.87 16.68
CA GLU A 118 -7.36 18.85 16.77
C GLU A 118 -6.97 19.46 15.41
N HIS A 119 -7.09 18.70 14.32
CA HIS A 119 -6.69 19.13 12.97
C HIS A 119 -7.88 19.40 12.03
N ASN A 120 -9.12 19.43 12.56
CA ASN A 120 -10.33 19.68 11.78
C ASN A 120 -10.51 18.75 10.56
N ILE A 121 -10.03 17.51 10.67
CA ILE A 121 -10.08 16.52 9.58
C ILE A 121 -11.50 15.94 9.53
N PRO A 122 -12.22 16.00 8.40
CA PRO A 122 -13.58 15.49 8.30
C PRO A 122 -13.68 14.01 8.72
N THR A 123 -14.52 13.72 9.71
CA THR A 123 -14.85 12.34 10.10
C THR A 123 -15.55 11.62 8.95
N GLN A 124 -15.16 10.38 8.74
CA GLN A 124 -15.25 9.54 7.53
C GLN A 124 -16.63 9.33 6.86
N CYS A 125 -17.70 10.03 7.26
CA CYS A 125 -19.03 9.82 6.69
C CYS A 125 -19.25 10.51 5.32
N ASP A 126 -18.41 11.48 4.95
CA ASP A 126 -18.59 12.32 3.73
C ASP A 126 -17.43 12.24 2.70
N ARG A 127 -16.47 11.31 2.85
CA ARG A 127 -15.31 11.23 1.92
C ARG A 127 -15.53 10.23 0.78
N ASP A 128 -15.37 10.71 -0.44
CA ASP A 128 -15.18 9.90 -1.65
C ASP A 128 -14.05 8.86 -1.45
N SER A 129 -14.10 7.76 -2.20
CA SER A 129 -13.05 6.71 -2.19
C SER A 129 -11.64 7.32 -2.30
N GLY A 130 -10.69 6.77 -1.55
CA GLY A 130 -9.30 7.23 -1.48
C GLY A 130 -8.62 7.36 -2.85
N SER A 131 -7.58 8.19 -2.89
CA SER A 131 -6.81 8.44 -4.11
C SER A 131 -5.95 7.22 -4.46
N ALA A 132 -5.81 6.95 -5.76
CA ALA A 132 -4.87 5.97 -6.30
C ALA A 132 -3.97 6.65 -7.33
N ILE A 133 -2.66 6.70 -7.07
CA ILE A 133 -1.66 7.31 -7.94
C ILE A 133 -0.96 6.20 -8.72
N LEU A 134 -1.13 6.19 -10.04
CA LEU A 134 -0.36 5.34 -10.93
C LEU A 134 1.05 5.93 -11.11
N VAL A 135 2.08 5.18 -10.74
CA VAL A 135 3.48 5.49 -11.09
C VAL A 135 3.85 4.67 -12.31
N CYS A 136 4.13 5.33 -13.42
CA CYS A 136 4.33 4.67 -14.72
C CYS A 136 5.44 5.32 -15.56
N GLY A 137 5.82 4.65 -16.66
CA GLY A 137 6.96 5.04 -17.50
C GLY A 137 7.78 3.84 -18.03
N PRO A 138 8.70 4.07 -18.98
CA PRO A 138 9.47 3.02 -19.64
C PRO A 138 10.32 2.17 -18.66
N PRO A 139 10.75 0.96 -19.05
CA PRO A 139 11.65 0.15 -18.23
C PRO A 139 12.94 0.92 -17.90
N GLY A 140 13.48 0.74 -16.71
CA GLY A 140 14.74 1.38 -16.31
C GLY A 140 14.67 2.88 -15.95
N SER A 141 13.52 3.56 -16.11
CA SER A 141 13.43 5.00 -15.85
C SER A 141 13.42 5.44 -14.37
N GLY A 142 13.47 4.50 -13.41
CA GLY A 142 13.48 4.83 -11.98
C GLY A 142 12.12 4.75 -11.26
N LYS A 143 11.05 4.27 -11.92
CA LYS A 143 9.70 4.09 -11.34
C LYS A 143 9.69 3.48 -9.94
N SER A 144 10.33 2.32 -9.80
CA SER A 144 10.29 1.55 -8.56
C SER A 144 11.07 2.24 -7.43
N VAL A 145 12.12 3.01 -7.77
CA VAL A 145 12.87 3.86 -6.84
C VAL A 145 12.01 5.06 -6.43
N LEU A 146 11.36 5.72 -7.39
CA LEU A 146 10.43 6.82 -7.15
C LEU A 146 9.27 6.39 -6.23
N SER A 147 8.61 5.27 -6.53
CA SER A 147 7.51 4.71 -5.72
C SER A 147 7.94 4.45 -4.28
N TYR A 148 9.15 3.90 -4.09
CA TYR A 148 9.72 3.65 -2.77
C TYR A 148 10.07 4.95 -2.03
N ALA A 149 10.74 5.88 -2.70
CA ALA A 149 11.12 7.17 -2.16
C ALA A 149 9.89 8.01 -1.77
N LEU A 150 8.81 7.96 -2.57
CA LEU A 150 7.54 8.62 -2.27
C LEU A 150 6.90 8.01 -1.02
N ARG A 151 6.88 6.67 -0.92
CA ARG A 151 6.42 5.98 0.29
C ARG A 151 7.23 6.40 1.52
N ALA A 152 8.55 6.44 1.42
CA ALA A 152 9.42 6.83 2.54
C ALA A 152 9.18 8.29 2.97
N SER A 153 9.09 9.21 2.01
CA SER A 153 8.73 10.61 2.27
C SER A 153 7.37 10.77 2.96
N LEU A 154 6.36 9.99 2.54
CA LEU A 154 5.04 10.00 3.18
C LEU A 154 5.06 9.44 4.59
N ILE A 155 5.80 8.34 4.85
CA ILE A 155 5.98 7.81 6.22
C ILE A 155 6.66 8.85 7.12
N LEU A 156 7.69 9.51 6.61
CA LEU A 156 8.44 10.51 7.37
C LEU A 156 7.57 11.72 7.73
N ARG A 157 6.77 12.23 6.79
CA ARG A 157 5.96 13.44 6.98
C ARG A 157 4.61 13.16 7.64
N PHE A 158 4.01 12.00 7.39
CA PHE A 158 2.67 11.60 7.87
C PHE A 158 2.66 10.12 8.30
N PRO A 159 3.27 9.77 9.45
CA PRO A 159 3.39 8.39 9.90
C PRO A 159 2.03 7.68 10.10
N GLU A 160 1.01 8.45 10.48
CA GLU A 160 -0.36 7.97 10.73
C GLU A 160 -1.24 7.94 9.47
N LEU A 161 -0.72 8.35 8.30
CA LEU A 161 -1.49 8.33 7.06
C LEU A 161 -1.84 6.89 6.66
N PRO A 162 -3.13 6.56 6.46
CA PRO A 162 -3.55 5.27 5.93
C PRO A 162 -3.22 5.18 4.43
N PHE A 163 -2.09 4.57 4.09
CA PHE A 163 -1.73 4.36 2.69
C PHE A 163 -0.93 3.07 2.45
N LEU A 164 -0.89 2.62 1.19
CA LEU A 164 -0.14 1.44 0.76
C LEU A 164 0.58 1.67 -0.58
N LEU A 165 1.83 1.21 -0.68
CA LEU A 165 2.50 0.99 -1.96
C LEU A 165 2.08 -0.38 -2.52
N HIS A 166 1.21 -0.36 -3.51
CA HIS A 166 0.68 -1.51 -4.24
C HIS A 166 1.54 -1.81 -5.46
N ARG A 167 2.41 -2.82 -5.36
CA ARG A 167 3.20 -3.34 -6.48
C ARG A 167 2.29 -4.20 -7.37
N ALA A 168 1.97 -3.70 -8.56
CA ALA A 168 1.13 -4.38 -9.56
C ALA A 168 1.98 -4.85 -10.76
N ASN A 169 3.10 -5.51 -10.45
CA ASN A 169 4.08 -6.06 -11.38
C ASN A 169 4.39 -7.52 -11.02
N TRP A 170 4.86 -8.30 -12.00
CA TRP A 170 5.15 -9.73 -11.85
C TRP A 170 6.64 -10.04 -11.78
N ASP A 171 7.52 -9.03 -11.79
CA ASP A 171 8.98 -9.19 -11.83
C ASP A 171 9.57 -9.81 -10.55
N GLY A 172 8.75 -10.04 -9.53
CA GLY A 172 9.15 -10.64 -8.26
C GLY A 172 9.79 -9.66 -7.30
N GLU A 173 9.97 -8.40 -7.71
CA GLU A 173 10.45 -7.35 -6.83
C GLU A 173 9.31 -6.87 -5.91
N GLY A 174 9.54 -6.94 -4.60
CA GLY A 174 8.69 -6.32 -3.59
C GLY A 174 9.41 -5.20 -2.85
N ASN A 175 8.74 -4.61 -1.86
CA ASN A 175 9.37 -3.59 -1.00
C ASN A 175 10.63 -4.11 -0.30
N TRP A 176 10.68 -5.42 -0.02
CA TRP A 176 11.86 -6.11 0.55
C TRP A 176 13.15 -5.83 -0.24
N SER A 177 13.06 -5.71 -1.57
CA SER A 177 14.20 -5.46 -2.46
C SER A 177 14.74 -4.02 -2.40
N TYR A 178 14.03 -3.14 -1.70
CA TYR A 178 14.41 -1.74 -1.44
C TYR A 178 14.68 -1.47 0.05
N GLU A 179 14.23 -2.36 0.93
CA GLU A 179 14.38 -2.24 2.38
C GLU A 179 15.64 -2.94 2.90
N THR A 180 16.17 -3.93 2.18
CA THR A 180 17.44 -4.59 2.55
C THR A 180 18.65 -3.76 2.12
N PRO A 181 19.68 -3.62 2.97
CA PRO A 181 20.95 -3.00 2.58
C PRO A 181 21.80 -3.90 1.67
N ASP A 182 21.48 -5.20 1.56
CA ASP A 182 22.24 -6.17 0.76
C ASP A 182 21.76 -6.19 -0.69
N SER A 183 22.24 -5.24 -1.50
CA SER A 183 21.88 -5.15 -2.91
C SER A 183 22.31 -6.36 -3.74
N LYS A 184 23.41 -7.03 -3.35
CA LYS A 184 23.90 -8.22 -4.05
C LYS A 184 22.98 -9.41 -3.84
N LEU A 185 22.50 -9.61 -2.61
CA LEU A 185 21.50 -10.62 -2.32
C LEU A 185 20.20 -10.36 -3.09
N VAL A 186 19.76 -9.10 -3.17
CA VAL A 186 18.59 -8.74 -3.99
C VAL A 186 18.81 -9.11 -5.45
N GLU A 187 19.91 -8.68 -6.04
CA GLU A 187 20.26 -8.98 -7.44
C GLU A 187 20.26 -10.49 -7.69
N GLN A 188 20.89 -11.26 -6.80
CA GLN A 188 20.92 -12.72 -6.89
C GLN A 188 19.51 -13.32 -6.83
N LEU A 189 18.70 -12.96 -5.84
CA LEU A 189 17.35 -13.50 -5.67
C LEU A 189 16.43 -13.13 -6.84
N VAL A 190 16.53 -11.90 -7.35
CA VAL A 190 15.78 -11.48 -8.55
C VAL A 190 16.26 -12.28 -9.75
N GLN A 191 17.56 -12.42 -9.99
CA GLN A 191 18.09 -13.17 -11.12
C GLN A 191 17.70 -14.66 -11.09
N GLU A 192 17.71 -15.28 -9.91
CA GLU A 192 17.38 -16.70 -9.73
C GLU A 192 15.87 -16.99 -9.75
N HIS A 193 15.02 -16.00 -9.46
CA HIS A 193 13.58 -16.21 -9.25
C HIS A 193 12.66 -15.29 -10.06
N GLU A 194 13.18 -14.38 -10.90
CA GLU A 194 12.37 -13.53 -11.77
C GLU A 194 11.48 -14.40 -12.67
N ARG A 195 10.18 -14.30 -12.47
CA ARG A 195 9.19 -15.00 -13.30
C ARG A 195 8.75 -14.09 -14.44
N ARG A 196 9.32 -14.29 -15.62
CA ARG A 196 8.90 -13.57 -16.82
C ARG A 196 7.61 -14.18 -17.39
N MET A 197 6.47 -13.86 -16.78
CA MET A 197 5.17 -14.42 -17.17
C MET A 197 4.86 -14.22 -18.67
N HIS A 198 5.34 -13.13 -19.25
CA HIS A 198 5.12 -12.75 -20.65
C HIS A 198 5.93 -13.55 -21.68
N ILE A 199 6.93 -14.35 -21.27
CA ILE A 199 7.71 -15.19 -22.20
C ILE A 199 7.38 -16.67 -22.09
N ASN A 200 6.73 -17.11 -21.01
CA ASN A 200 6.35 -18.51 -20.83
C ASN A 200 4.90 -18.71 -21.33
N PRO A 201 4.69 -19.54 -22.38
CA PRO A 201 3.37 -19.77 -22.97
C PRO A 201 2.29 -20.21 -21.97
N GLU A 202 2.65 -20.98 -20.94
CA GLU A 202 1.70 -21.43 -19.91
C GLU A 202 1.25 -20.28 -19.02
N THR A 203 2.15 -19.35 -18.69
CA THR A 203 1.84 -18.23 -17.78
C THR A 203 1.30 -17.00 -18.50
N VAL A 204 1.45 -16.91 -19.83
CA VAL A 204 0.88 -15.80 -20.63
C VAL A 204 -0.65 -15.77 -20.50
N MET A 205 -1.28 -16.95 -20.44
CA MET A 205 -2.74 -17.08 -20.30
C MET A 205 -3.25 -16.57 -18.94
N GLU A 206 -2.39 -16.47 -17.93
CA GLU A 206 -2.72 -15.98 -16.59
C GLU A 206 -2.60 -14.46 -16.45
N ILE A 207 -2.01 -13.76 -17.43
CA ILE A 207 -1.79 -12.31 -17.37
C ILE A 207 -3.11 -11.53 -17.19
N PRO A 208 -4.21 -11.85 -17.90
CA PRO A 208 -5.48 -11.16 -17.67
C PRO A 208 -6.00 -11.35 -16.24
N PHE A 209 -5.94 -12.57 -15.70
CA PHE A 209 -6.38 -12.86 -14.33
C PHE A 209 -5.50 -12.17 -13.29
N PHE A 210 -4.19 -12.11 -13.52
CA PHE A 210 -3.25 -11.35 -12.70
C PHE A 210 -3.67 -9.88 -12.61
N PHE A 211 -3.96 -9.22 -13.73
CA PHE A 211 -4.38 -7.82 -13.72
C PHE A 211 -5.80 -7.62 -13.21
N ASP A 212 -6.71 -8.56 -13.39
CA ASP A 212 -8.03 -8.51 -12.76
C ASP A 212 -7.91 -8.52 -11.23
N ARG A 213 -7.05 -9.38 -10.67
CA ARG A 213 -6.75 -9.38 -9.23
C ARG A 213 -6.21 -8.03 -8.75
N HIS A 214 -5.27 -7.43 -9.46
CA HIS A 214 -4.72 -6.12 -9.09
C HIS A 214 -5.72 -4.97 -9.31
N THR A 215 -6.62 -5.08 -10.27
CA THR A 215 -7.73 -4.16 -10.49
C THR A 215 -8.67 -4.17 -9.28
N ASN A 216 -9.11 -5.36 -8.86
CA ASN A 216 -9.97 -5.54 -7.69
C ASN A 216 -9.28 -5.12 -6.38
N ALA A 217 -7.97 -5.36 -6.28
CA ALA A 217 -7.18 -4.86 -5.16
C ALA A 217 -7.12 -3.33 -5.12
N THR A 218 -6.96 -2.67 -6.27
CA THR A 218 -6.95 -1.20 -6.35
C THR A 218 -8.28 -0.61 -5.93
N VAL A 219 -9.41 -1.21 -6.34
CA VAL A 219 -10.75 -0.81 -5.87
C VAL A 219 -10.84 -0.94 -4.34
N SER A 220 -10.52 -2.12 -3.81
CA SER A 220 -10.59 -2.39 -2.37
C SER A 220 -9.71 -1.44 -1.54
N LEU A 221 -8.50 -1.16 -2.03
CA LEU A 221 -7.58 -0.23 -1.37
C LEU A 221 -8.16 1.18 -1.26
N ARG A 222 -8.84 1.66 -2.30
CA ARG A 222 -9.47 2.98 -2.29
C ARG A 222 -10.67 3.06 -1.36
N GLU A 223 -11.35 1.95 -1.09
CA GLU A 223 -12.45 1.92 -0.11
C GLU A 223 -11.93 2.07 1.32
N VAL A 224 -10.74 1.54 1.62
CA VAL A 224 -10.25 1.41 3.01
C VAL A 224 -9.08 2.33 3.36
N LEU A 225 -8.32 2.83 2.39
CA LEU A 225 -7.17 3.73 2.57
C LEU A 225 -7.47 5.15 2.09
N ASP A 226 -6.67 6.12 2.55
CA ASP A 226 -6.72 7.51 2.07
C ASP A 226 -5.94 7.66 0.75
N LEU A 227 -4.87 6.87 0.59
CA LEU A 227 -4.01 6.86 -0.59
C LEU A 227 -3.50 5.46 -0.93
N SER A 228 -3.41 5.13 -2.21
CA SER A 228 -2.60 4.02 -2.73
C SER A 228 -1.63 4.51 -3.81
N ILE A 229 -0.38 4.04 -3.74
CA ILE A 229 0.62 4.25 -4.79
C ILE A 229 0.66 2.96 -5.58
N VAL A 230 0.26 3.00 -6.85
CA VAL A 230 0.18 1.84 -7.73
C VAL A 230 1.38 1.85 -8.64
N ASP A 231 2.32 0.93 -8.39
CA ASP A 231 3.50 0.76 -9.23
C ASP A 231 3.20 -0.26 -10.32
N LEU A 232 3.01 0.24 -11.54
CA LEU A 232 2.67 -0.56 -12.71
C LEU A 232 3.94 -0.81 -13.53
N GLY A 233 4.27 -2.08 -13.76
CA GLY A 233 5.49 -2.46 -14.47
C GLY A 233 5.64 -1.75 -15.83
N GLY A 234 6.89 -1.53 -16.27
CA GLY A 234 7.24 -0.56 -17.32
C GLY A 234 6.89 -0.90 -18.78
N ARG A 235 5.82 -1.65 -19.04
CA ARG A 235 5.33 -1.92 -20.40
C ARG A 235 3.87 -1.54 -20.54
N ILE A 236 3.51 -0.83 -21.60
CA ILE A 236 2.11 -0.58 -21.96
C ILE A 236 1.53 -1.85 -22.58
N GLN A 237 0.43 -2.35 -22.03
CA GLN A 237 -0.21 -3.60 -22.45
C GLN A 237 -1.74 -3.53 -22.28
N PRO A 238 -2.54 -4.12 -23.17
CA PRO A 238 -4.00 -4.09 -23.09
C PRO A 238 -4.58 -4.58 -21.76
N GLU A 239 -3.98 -5.60 -21.15
CA GLU A 239 -4.44 -6.23 -19.92
C GLU A 239 -4.34 -5.30 -18.70
N LYS A 240 -3.58 -4.20 -18.81
CA LYS A 240 -3.38 -3.22 -17.75
C LYS A 240 -4.43 -2.11 -17.72
N TYR A 241 -5.16 -1.87 -18.81
CA TYR A 241 -6.16 -0.79 -18.87
C TYR A 241 -7.20 -0.87 -17.75
N PRO A 242 -7.78 -2.05 -17.42
CA PRO A 242 -8.75 -2.14 -16.32
C PRO A 242 -8.18 -1.63 -14.99
N LEU A 243 -6.92 -1.89 -14.69
CA LEU A 243 -6.25 -1.41 -13.48
C LEU A 243 -6.00 0.10 -13.54
N VAL A 244 -5.52 0.59 -14.68
CA VAL A 244 -5.30 2.03 -14.90
C VAL A 244 -6.61 2.78 -14.68
N GLU A 245 -7.72 2.31 -15.22
CA GLU A 245 -9.04 2.93 -15.07
C GLU A 245 -9.55 2.98 -13.61
N ARG A 246 -8.99 2.19 -12.69
CA ARG A 246 -9.28 2.28 -11.25
C ARG A 246 -8.39 3.26 -10.51
N CYS A 247 -7.29 3.70 -11.12
CA CYS A 247 -6.46 4.78 -10.61
C CYS A 247 -7.14 6.15 -10.82
N THR A 248 -6.68 7.16 -10.08
CA THR A 248 -7.25 8.51 -10.10
C THR A 248 -6.29 9.56 -10.65
N HIS A 249 -5.00 9.33 -10.43
CA HIS A 249 -3.93 10.27 -10.75
C HIS A 249 -2.74 9.51 -11.36
N SER A 250 -1.87 10.22 -12.07
CA SER A 250 -0.63 9.66 -12.62
C SER A 250 0.61 10.47 -12.24
N ILE A 251 1.72 9.76 -12.05
CA ILE A 251 3.08 10.30 -12.08
C ILE A 251 3.84 9.51 -13.14
N ILE A 252 4.28 10.20 -14.19
CA ILE A 252 5.06 9.61 -15.27
C ILE A 252 6.53 9.93 -15.02
N ILE A 253 7.39 8.92 -15.06
CA ILE A 253 8.85 9.09 -14.98
C ILE A 253 9.52 8.41 -16.17
N SER A 254 10.33 9.15 -16.91
CA SER A 254 11.05 8.63 -18.08
C SER A 254 12.47 9.19 -18.16
N SER A 255 13.43 8.33 -18.46
CA SER A 255 14.78 8.72 -18.87
C SER A 255 14.88 9.01 -20.38
N ASP A 256 13.81 8.72 -21.11
CA ASP A 256 13.66 8.94 -22.54
C ASP A 256 12.47 9.87 -22.78
N PRO A 257 12.70 11.17 -23.06
CA PRO A 257 11.62 12.14 -23.28
C PRO A 257 10.68 11.75 -24.42
N ASP A 258 11.17 11.06 -25.45
CA ASP A 258 10.38 10.67 -26.62
C ASP A 258 9.33 9.59 -26.28
N LYS A 259 9.52 8.92 -25.13
CA LYS A 259 8.58 7.92 -24.60
C LYS A 259 7.48 8.51 -23.72
N ILE A 260 7.59 9.76 -23.27
CA ILE A 260 6.57 10.35 -22.39
C ILE A 260 5.18 10.40 -23.04
N PRO A 261 5.03 10.78 -24.33
CA PRO A 261 3.70 10.89 -24.96
C PRO A 261 2.91 9.58 -24.98
N GLU A 262 3.53 8.42 -25.23
CA GLU A 262 2.83 7.13 -25.21
C GLU A 262 2.30 6.79 -23.80
N TRP A 263 3.03 7.17 -22.73
CA TRP A 263 2.59 6.97 -21.35
C TRP A 263 1.53 7.96 -20.91
N GLN A 264 1.55 9.19 -21.43
CA GLN A 264 0.45 10.15 -21.24
C GLN A 264 -0.83 9.61 -21.87
N GLN A 265 -0.76 9.15 -23.12
CA GLN A 265 -1.90 8.56 -23.82
C GLN A 265 -2.45 7.33 -23.08
N PHE A 266 -1.57 6.52 -22.49
CA PHE A 266 -1.97 5.36 -21.68
C PHE A 266 -2.72 5.74 -20.40
N CYS A 267 -2.51 6.94 -19.86
CA CYS A 267 -3.19 7.46 -18.67
C CYS A 267 -4.48 8.23 -19.01
N GLU A 268 -4.56 8.80 -20.21
CA GLU A 268 -5.70 9.59 -20.68
C GLU A 268 -6.89 8.71 -21.11
N PRO A 269 -8.13 9.22 -21.01
CA PRO A 269 -8.54 10.47 -20.35
C PRO A 269 -8.77 10.31 -18.84
N THR A 270 -8.51 9.12 -18.29
CA THR A 270 -9.03 8.70 -17.00
C THR A 270 -8.28 9.29 -15.80
N LEU A 271 -6.96 9.45 -15.91
CA LEU A 271 -6.11 9.86 -14.79
C LEU A 271 -5.76 11.35 -14.87
N LYS A 272 -5.80 12.03 -13.72
CA LYS A 272 -5.32 13.40 -13.57
C LYS A 272 -3.79 13.41 -13.41
N PRO A 273 -3.01 14.05 -14.29
CA PRO A 273 -1.57 14.11 -14.14
C PRO A 273 -1.18 14.95 -12.91
N ILE A 274 -0.33 14.38 -12.04
CA ILE A 274 0.31 15.10 -10.93
C ILE A 274 1.68 15.62 -11.38
N ALA A 275 2.48 14.72 -11.97
CA ALA A 275 3.83 15.05 -12.37
C ALA A 275 4.32 14.27 -13.59
N ILE A 276 5.18 14.92 -14.38
CA ILE A 276 6.06 14.33 -15.37
C ILE A 276 7.51 14.56 -14.93
N ILE A 277 8.29 13.49 -14.85
CA ILE A 277 9.65 13.50 -14.35
C ILE A 277 10.58 13.03 -15.47
N HIS A 278 11.44 13.93 -15.92
CA HIS A 278 12.58 13.63 -16.78
C HIS A 278 13.72 13.12 -15.90
N SER A 279 13.91 11.80 -15.91
CA SER A 279 14.86 11.05 -15.09
C SER A 279 16.27 11.21 -15.63
N VAL A 280 17.20 11.69 -14.79
CA VAL A 280 18.62 11.84 -15.14
C VAL A 280 19.52 11.10 -14.14
N LEU A 281 20.78 10.86 -14.52
CA LEU A 281 21.77 10.20 -13.66
C LEU A 281 22.61 11.21 -12.85
N GLU A 282 22.68 12.46 -13.27
CA GLU A 282 23.30 13.51 -12.46
C GLU A 282 22.39 13.97 -11.31
N ASN A 283 23.00 14.52 -10.24
CA ASN A 283 22.27 15.18 -9.18
C ASN A 283 21.70 16.51 -9.70
N ARG A 284 20.41 16.50 -10.02
CA ARG A 284 19.70 17.64 -10.62
C ARG A 284 18.27 17.68 -10.09
N LEU A 285 17.81 18.89 -9.82
CA LEU A 285 16.40 19.20 -9.62
C LEU A 285 16.12 20.52 -10.32
N GLU A 286 15.36 20.47 -11.40
CA GLU A 286 14.97 21.63 -12.19
C GLU A 286 13.47 21.59 -12.46
N ILE A 287 12.81 22.72 -12.25
CA ILE A 287 11.37 22.87 -12.45
C ILE A 287 11.15 23.45 -13.83
N LEU A 288 10.49 22.70 -14.71
CA LEU A 288 10.16 23.14 -16.07
C LEU A 288 8.80 23.84 -16.09
N ARG A 289 7.82 23.30 -15.36
CA ARG A 289 6.51 23.94 -15.12
C ARG A 289 5.85 23.40 -13.85
N THR A 290 4.84 24.12 -13.36
CA THR A 290 4.02 23.71 -12.21
C THR A 290 2.54 23.55 -12.54
N GLU A 291 2.09 24.01 -13.71
CA GLU A 291 0.69 23.96 -14.15
C GLU A 291 0.63 23.53 -15.63
N PRO A 292 -0.39 22.76 -16.06
CA PRO A 292 -1.48 22.20 -15.25
C PRO A 292 -1.07 21.01 -14.36
N TYR A 293 0.17 20.56 -14.47
CA TYR A 293 0.81 19.53 -13.64
C TYR A 293 2.29 19.90 -13.47
N LEU A 294 2.95 19.28 -12.49
CA LEU A 294 4.37 19.49 -12.24
C LEU A 294 5.21 18.81 -13.34
N GLU A 295 6.16 19.51 -13.95
CA GLU A 295 7.15 18.91 -14.84
C GLU A 295 8.54 19.26 -14.34
N ILE A 296 9.36 18.24 -14.08
CA ILE A 296 10.70 18.42 -13.51
C ILE A 296 11.73 17.57 -14.23
N ILE A 297 12.97 18.04 -14.24
CA ILE A 297 14.15 17.19 -14.44
C ILE A 297 14.67 16.84 -13.05
N ALA A 298 14.74 15.55 -12.74
CA ALA A 298 15.16 15.10 -11.42
C ALA A 298 15.99 13.82 -11.49
N GLY A 299 16.99 13.72 -10.63
CA GLY A 299 17.84 12.54 -10.48
C GLY A 299 19.00 12.76 -9.51
N PRO A 300 19.80 11.72 -9.21
CA PRO A 300 19.63 10.35 -9.69
C PRO A 300 18.48 9.60 -9.00
N TRP A 301 17.91 8.62 -9.70
CA TRP A 301 16.95 7.66 -9.16
C TRP A 301 17.62 6.29 -8.95
N GLU A 302 18.48 6.22 -7.94
CA GLU A 302 19.32 5.04 -7.67
C GLU A 302 18.82 4.24 -6.46
N ARG A 303 18.64 2.93 -6.65
CA ARG A 303 18.26 1.99 -5.59
C ARG A 303 19.28 2.06 -4.45
N GLY A 304 18.78 2.14 -3.21
CA GLY A 304 19.60 2.22 -2.00
C GLY A 304 20.24 3.58 -1.73
N LYS A 305 20.15 4.55 -2.67
CA LYS A 305 20.67 5.91 -2.49
C LYS A 305 19.56 6.96 -2.44
N THR A 306 18.58 6.87 -3.33
CA THR A 306 17.44 7.81 -3.36
C THR A 306 16.40 7.35 -2.35
N LEU A 307 16.38 8.00 -1.18
CA LEU A 307 15.53 7.61 -0.06
C LEU A 307 14.24 8.45 0.06
N THR A 308 14.22 9.65 -0.52
CA THR A 308 13.09 10.57 -0.46
C THR A 308 12.87 11.23 -1.81
N VAL A 309 11.62 11.63 -2.09
CA VAL A 309 11.32 12.49 -3.25
C VAL A 309 11.60 13.96 -2.94
N PRO A 310 11.83 14.82 -3.94
CA PRO A 310 11.89 16.27 -3.74
C PRO A 310 10.61 16.82 -3.11
N ASP A 311 10.73 17.81 -2.23
CA ASP A 311 9.59 18.40 -1.51
C ASP A 311 8.50 18.91 -2.46
N ILE A 312 8.88 19.52 -3.59
CA ILE A 312 7.91 20.01 -4.59
C ILE A 312 7.04 18.89 -5.19
N LEU A 313 7.59 17.68 -5.35
CA LEU A 313 6.83 16.52 -5.82
C LEU A 313 5.90 16.00 -4.73
N LEU A 314 6.38 15.96 -3.48
CA LEU A 314 5.56 15.56 -2.34
C LEU A 314 4.40 16.54 -2.12
N ASP A 315 4.66 17.84 -2.20
CA ASP A 315 3.66 18.89 -2.07
C ASP A 315 2.60 18.82 -3.19
N ALA A 316 3.01 18.50 -4.43
CA ALA A 316 2.08 18.23 -5.51
C ALA A 316 1.18 17.01 -5.21
N VAL A 317 1.76 15.91 -4.71
CA VAL A 317 0.98 14.73 -4.29
C VAL A 317 -0.02 15.09 -3.19
N ILE A 318 0.39 15.85 -2.18
CA ILE A 318 -0.51 16.29 -1.08
C ILE A 318 -1.63 17.17 -1.63
N LYS A 319 -1.31 18.18 -2.46
CA LYS A 319 -2.28 19.09 -3.08
C LYS A 319 -3.37 18.35 -3.85
N HIS A 320 -2.98 17.35 -4.64
CA HIS A 320 -3.91 16.68 -5.55
C HIS A 320 -4.64 15.48 -4.91
N CYS A 321 -4.00 14.76 -3.99
CA CYS A 321 -4.54 13.50 -3.47
C CYS A 321 -4.97 13.56 -2.01
N LEU A 322 -4.45 14.51 -1.23
CA LEU A 322 -4.66 14.64 0.22
C LEU A 322 -4.91 16.11 0.63
N PRO A 323 -5.83 16.84 -0.02
CA PRO A 323 -6.00 18.29 0.18
C PRO A 323 -6.36 18.69 1.62
N TRP A 324 -6.86 17.77 2.44
CA TRP A 324 -7.19 18.00 3.85
C TRP A 324 -5.99 17.93 4.80
N LEU A 325 -4.78 17.62 4.30
CA LEU A 325 -3.53 17.66 5.08
C LEU A 325 -2.79 18.99 4.95
N GLN A 326 -3.33 19.95 4.18
CA GLN A 326 -2.71 21.25 3.92
C GLN A 326 -2.89 22.26 5.05
#